data_AF-A0A9D6MNE4-F1
#
_entry.id   AF-A0A9D6MNE4-F1
#
_cell.length_a   1.000
_cell.length_b   1.000
_cell.length_c   1.000
_cell.angle_alpha   90.00
_cell.angle_beta   90.00
_cell.angle_gamma   90.00
#
_symmetry.space_group_name_H-M   'P 1'
#
loop_
_entity.id
_entity.type
_entity.pdbx_description
1 polymer ?
#
loop_
_entity_poly.entity_id
_entity_poly.type
_entity_poly.pdbx_seq_one_letter_code
_entity_poly.pdbx_strand_id
1 'polypeptide(L)'
;MTMAIRVLRIVGFALAFVIAFTVSQRTTLARSGETVPGTLWAIGALSVFFLVGAFASESSQGPEANVQKDLLWGLGLGGIFGIAVRVATA
;
A
#
# COMPACT_ATOMS: atom_id res chain seq x y z
N MET A 1 10.10 0.15 21.17
CA MET A 1 10.50 -0.14 19.77
C MET A 1 11.08 1.12 19.17
N THR A 2 12.24 1.05 18.54
CA THR A 2 12.90 2.25 18.00
C THR A 2 12.15 2.75 16.76
N MET A 3 12.16 4.08 16.55
CA MET A 3 11.54 4.71 15.38
C MET A 3 12.06 4.12 14.06
N ALA A 4 13.33 3.73 14.02
CA ALA A 4 13.97 3.10 12.88
C ALA A 4 13.28 1.77 12.47
N ILE A 5 12.96 0.90 13.43
CA ILE A 5 12.29 -0.39 13.15
C ILE A 5 10.89 -0.15 12.58
N ARG A 6 10.20 0.87 13.11
CA ARG A 6 8.86 1.26 12.65
C ARG A 6 8.88 1.68 11.19
N VAL A 7 9.78 2.62 10.85
CA VAL A 7 9.96 3.11 9.47
C VAL A 7 10.34 1.96 8.54
N LEU A 8 11.25 1.08 8.95
CA LEU A 8 11.65 -0.07 8.15
C LEU A 8 10.47 -1.00 7.81
N ARG A 9 9.59 -1.28 8.77
CA ARG A 9 8.39 -2.09 8.51
C ARG A 9 7.40 -1.42 7.60
N ILE A 10 7.11 -0.14 7.81
CA ILE A 10 6.21 0.63 6.95
C ILE A 10 6.71 0.63 5.51
N VAL A 11 8.01 0.92 5.32
CA VAL A 11 8.65 0.88 4.00
C VAL A 11 8.62 -0.53 3.42
N GLY A 12 8.90 -1.55 4.24
CA GLY A 12 8.84 -2.96 3.83
C GLY A 12 7.45 -3.36 3.32
N PHE A 13 6.38 -3.02 4.06
CA PHE A 13 5.00 -3.26 3.62
C PHE A 13 4.64 -2.48 2.36
N ALA A 14 5.07 -1.22 2.25
CA ALA A 14 4.83 -0.41 1.06
C ALA A 14 5.48 -1.02 -0.18
N LEU A 15 6.75 -1.42 -0.09
CA LEU A 15 7.48 -2.05 -1.19
C LEU A 15 6.88 -3.42 -1.55
N ALA A 16 6.56 -4.25 -0.54
CA ALA A 16 5.92 -5.54 -0.76
C ALA A 16 4.58 -5.39 -1.50
N PHE A 17 3.77 -4.40 -1.12
CA PHE A 17 2.50 -4.10 -1.78
C PHE A 17 2.70 -3.70 -3.24
N VAL A 18 3.62 -2.78 -3.52
CA VAL A 18 3.94 -2.32 -4.88
C VAL A 18 4.44 -3.46 -5.77
N ILE A 19 5.33 -4.30 -5.24
CA ILE A 19 5.86 -5.48 -5.95
C ILE A 19 4.73 -6.46 -6.25
N ALA A 20 3.91 -6.82 -5.24
CA ALA A 20 2.80 -7.75 -5.40
C ALA A 20 1.80 -7.25 -6.46
N PHE A 21 1.46 -5.96 -6.42
CA PHE A 21 0.57 -5.36 -7.40
C PHE A 21 1.16 -5.38 -8.81
N THR A 22 2.45 -5.05 -8.95
CA THR A 22 3.15 -5.04 -10.24
C THR A 22 3.18 -6.45 -10.85
N VAL A 23 3.49 -7.46 -10.04
CA VAL A 23 3.49 -8.87 -10.47
C VAL A 23 2.08 -9.32 -10.85
N SER A 24 1.06 -8.96 -10.07
CA SER A 24 -0.34 -9.27 -10.36
C SER A 24 -0.80 -8.69 -11.71
N GLN A 25 -0.50 -7.42 -11.97
CA GLN A 25 -0.81 -6.75 -13.23
C GLN A 25 -0.11 -7.40 -14.43
N ARG A 26 1.19 -7.71 -14.30
CA ARG A 26 1.95 -8.41 -15.36
C ARG A 26 1.39 -9.80 -15.63
N THR A 27 0.98 -10.52 -14.59
CA THR A 27 0.39 -11.87 -14.73
C THR A 27 -0.97 -11.81 -15.41
N THR A 28 -1.79 -10.83 -15.07
CA THR A 28 -3.11 -10.61 -15.69
C THR A 28 -2.93 -10.26 -17.16
N LEU A 29 -2.02 -9.32 -17.48
CA LEU A 29 -1.71 -8.94 -18.86
C LEU A 29 -1.21 -10.15 -19.68
N ALA A 30 -0.33 -10.99 -19.10
CA ALA A 30 0.18 -12.19 -19.76
C ALA A 30 -0.89 -13.25 -20.02
N ARG A 31 -1.96 -13.30 -19.21
CA ARG A 31 -3.05 -14.28 -19.35
C ARG A 31 -4.20 -13.79 -20.23
N SER A 32 -4.56 -12.52 -20.10
CA SER A 32 -5.79 -11.97 -20.66
C SER A 32 -5.55 -10.97 -21.79
N GLY A 33 -4.30 -10.57 -22.07
CA GLY A 33 -3.96 -9.58 -23.09
C GLY A 33 -4.27 -8.14 -22.69
N GLU A 34 -5.01 -7.93 -21.60
CA GLU A 34 -5.36 -6.63 -21.05
C GLU A 34 -5.33 -6.63 -19.51
N THR A 35 -5.23 -5.43 -18.93
CA THR A 35 -5.38 -5.22 -17.48
C THR A 35 -6.79 -4.76 -17.16
N VAL A 36 -7.34 -5.17 -16.01
CA VAL A 36 -8.70 -4.82 -15.60
C VAL A 36 -8.86 -3.28 -15.46
N PRO A 37 -9.78 -2.66 -16.23
CA PRO A 37 -10.04 -1.22 -16.13
C PRO A 37 -10.45 -0.81 -14.71
N GLY A 38 -10.04 0.38 -14.30
CA GLY A 38 -10.41 0.92 -12.97
C GLY A 38 -9.61 0.37 -11.79
N THR A 39 -8.71 -0.60 -11.99
CA THR A 39 -7.89 -1.15 -10.88
C THR A 39 -7.06 -0.09 -10.16
N LEU A 40 -6.53 0.90 -10.89
CA LEU A 40 -5.77 2.01 -10.29
C LEU A 40 -6.64 2.87 -9.37
N TRP A 41 -7.88 3.17 -9.78
CA TRP A 41 -8.84 3.92 -8.95
C TRP A 41 -9.24 3.13 -7.71
N ALA A 42 -9.47 1.82 -7.85
CA ALA A 42 -9.77 0.95 -6.72
C ALA A 42 -8.63 0.94 -5.69
N ILE A 43 -7.38 0.85 -6.13
CA ILE A 43 -6.21 0.93 -5.24
C ILE A 43 -6.09 2.31 -4.61
N GLY A 44 -6.36 3.37 -5.36
CA GLY A 44 -6.33 4.73 -4.83
C GLY A 44 -7.31 4.89 -3.67
N ALA A 45 -8.55 4.45 -3.86
CA ALA A 45 -9.57 4.46 -2.82
C ALA A 45 -9.17 3.61 -1.60
N LEU A 46 -8.72 2.37 -1.80
CA LEU A 46 -8.26 1.51 -0.71
C LEU A 46 -7.08 2.13 0.05
N SER A 47 -6.15 2.77 -0.65
CA SER A 47 -5.00 3.45 -0.05
C SER A 47 -5.45 4.57 0.89
N VAL A 48 -6.44 5.36 0.48
CA VAL A 48 -7.04 6.40 1.33
C VAL A 48 -7.68 5.76 2.57
N PHE A 49 -8.45 4.68 2.42
CA PHE A 49 -9.04 3.98 3.57
C PHE A 49 -7.99 3.45 4.54
N PHE A 50 -6.87 2.89 4.04
CA PHE A 50 -5.78 2.43 4.89
C PHE A 50 -5.09 3.58 5.63
N LEU A 51 -4.90 4.73 4.99
CA LEU A 51 -4.32 5.91 5.66
C LEU A 51 -5.25 6.47 6.74
N VAL A 52 -6.55 6.56 6.46
CA VAL A 52 -7.54 6.97 7.46
C VAL A 52 -7.56 5.98 8.64
N GLY A 53 -7.53 4.68 8.35
CA GLY A 53 -7.43 3.64 9.37
C GLY A 53 -6.13 3.74 10.19
N ALA A 54 -5.00 3.99 9.54
CA ALA A 54 -3.71 4.19 10.18
C ALA A 54 -3.77 5.38 11.15
N PHE A 55 -4.26 6.53 10.67
CA PHE A 55 -4.40 7.74 11.46
C PHE A 55 -5.33 7.55 12.67
N ALA A 56 -6.50 6.94 12.46
CA ALA A 56 -7.42 6.63 13.55
C ALA A 56 -6.77 5.70 14.59
N SER A 57 -6.07 4.66 14.14
CA SER A 57 -5.42 3.68 15.02
C SER A 57 -4.27 4.23 15.85
N GLU A 58 -3.56 5.29 15.39
CA GLU A 58 -2.57 5.98 16.23
C GLU A 58 -3.20 6.56 17.50
N SER A 59 -4.40 7.12 17.35
CA SER A 59 -5.10 7.81 18.43
C SER A 59 -5.89 6.87 19.35
N SER A 60 -6.31 5.70 18.85
CA SER A 60 -7.28 4.84 19.54
C SER A 60 -6.72 3.51 20.07
N GLN A 61 -5.51 3.12 19.69
CA GLN A 61 -4.93 1.81 20.07
C GLN A 61 -3.57 1.99 20.74
N GLY A 62 -3.19 1.06 21.62
CA GLY A 62 -1.90 1.10 22.30
C GLY A 62 -0.73 0.57 21.44
N PRO A 63 0.47 0.49 22.03
CA PRO A 63 1.68 0.01 21.34
C PRO A 63 1.62 -1.46 20.88
N GLU A 64 0.75 -2.27 21.48
CA GLU A 64 0.51 -3.67 21.13
C GLU A 64 0.04 -3.84 19.68
N ALA A 65 -0.67 -2.85 19.13
CA ALA A 65 -1.17 -2.88 17.76
C ALA A 65 -0.17 -2.33 16.72
N ASN A 66 1.06 -1.95 17.11
CA ASN A 66 2.00 -1.26 16.22
C ASN A 66 2.28 -1.98 14.89
N VAL A 67 2.24 -3.32 14.85
CA VAL A 67 2.41 -4.06 13.59
C VAL A 67 1.25 -3.80 12.63
N GLN A 68 0.00 -3.80 13.14
CA GLN A 68 -1.18 -3.49 12.35
C GLN A 68 -1.17 -2.02 11.90
N LYS A 69 -0.79 -1.09 12.77
CA LYS A 69 -0.65 0.33 12.40
C LYS A 69 0.35 0.53 11.28
N ASP A 70 1.53 -0.11 11.39
CA ASP A 70 2.58 -0.02 10.39
C ASP A 70 2.18 -0.67 9.06
N LEU A 71 1.39 -1.75 9.10
CA LEU A 71 0.79 -2.35 7.91
C LEU A 71 -0.16 -1.36 7.23
N LEU A 72 -1.05 -0.70 7.97
CA LEU A 72 -1.98 0.29 7.41
C LEU A 72 -1.24 1.47 6.77
N TRP A 73 -0.22 2.00 7.46
CA TRP A 73 0.67 3.01 6.88
C TRP A 73 1.36 2.51 5.61
N GLY A 74 1.92 1.31 5.65
CA GLY A 74 2.63 0.72 4.52
C GLY A 74 1.75 0.49 3.30
N LEU A 75 0.55 -0.08 3.48
CA LEU A 75 -0.41 -0.30 2.40
C LEU A 75 -0.91 1.02 1.81
N GLY A 76 -1.24 1.98 2.67
CA GLY A 76 -1.70 3.31 2.25
C GLY A 76 -0.64 4.05 1.44
N LEU A 77 0.57 4.19 1.99
CA LEU A 77 1.68 4.88 1.31
C LEU A 77 2.14 4.14 0.06
N GLY A 78 2.23 2.80 0.13
CA GLY A 78 2.63 1.97 -1.00
C GLY A 78 1.67 2.07 -2.17
N GLY A 79 0.35 2.11 -1.93
CA GLY A 79 -0.62 2.27 -2.99
C GLY A 79 -0.62 3.65 -3.63
N ILE A 80 -0.50 4.73 -2.84
CA ILE A 80 -0.32 6.08 -3.40
C ILE A 80 0.96 6.16 -4.24
N PHE A 81 2.08 5.66 -3.69
CA PHE A 81 3.36 5.67 -4.38
C PHE A 81 3.30 4.86 -5.69
N GLY A 82 2.73 3.65 -5.65
CA GLY A 82 2.58 2.80 -6.83
C GLY A 82 1.74 3.45 -7.93
N ILE A 83 0.67 4.16 -7.58
CA ILE A 83 -0.14 4.93 -8.52
C ILE A 83 0.66 6.12 -9.07
N ALA A 84 1.33 6.88 -8.22
CA ALA A 84 2.13 8.03 -8.64
C ALA A 84 3.24 7.64 -9.62
N VAL A 85 3.95 6.55 -9.34
CA VAL A 85 4.97 5.99 -10.26
C VAL A 85 4.33 5.59 -11.58
N ARG A 86 3.21 4.86 -11.54
CA ARG A 86 2.48 4.45 -12.75
C ARG A 86 2.08 5.64 -13.60
N VAL A 87 1.47 6.67 -13.01
CA VAL A 87 1.03 7.89 -13.71
C VAL A 87 2.22 8.67 -14.28
N ALA A 88 3.35 8.72 -13.57
CA ALA A 88 4.56 9.39 -14.06
C ALA A 88 5.25 8.65 -15.22
N THR A 89 4.98 7.36 -15.40
CA THR A 89 5.57 6.51 -16.44
C THR A 89 4.61 6.11 -17.57
N ALA A 90 3.36 6.55 -17.50
CA ALA A 90 2.32 6.32 -18.51
C ALA A 90 2.32 7.43 -19.56
#